data_AF-A0A1W1YJ01-F1
#
_entry.id   AF-A0A1W1YJ01-F1
#
_cell.length_a   1.000
_cell.length_b   1.000
_cell.length_c   1.000
_cell.angle_alpha   90.00
_cell.angle_beta   90.00
_cell.angle_gamma   90.00
#
_symmetry.space_group_name_H-M   'P 1'
#
loop_
_entity.id
_entity.type
_entity.pdbx_description
1 polymer ?
#
loop_
_entity_poly.entity_id
_entity_poly.type
_entity_poly.pdbx_seq_one_letter_code
_entity_poly.pdbx_strand_id
1 'polypeptide(L)'
;MDPMTLQHIALESDWQAAQATGSYPVSTIGRTIAQEGFMHCSGSPEQLDGVLARFYADVAEPLLALTIDERALDEYGLDVRYEPAVAGGDELFPHVYGGDLPVGCVSQVGALRL
;
A
#
# COMPACT_ATOMS: atom_id res chain seq x y z
N MET A 1 6.44 21.40 6.88
CA MET A 1 6.77 19.96 6.82
C MET A 1 5.63 19.34 6.08
N ASP A 2 5.82 19.09 4.78
CA ASP A 2 4.83 18.38 3.99
C ASP A 2 4.59 17.00 4.64
N PRO A 3 3.34 16.52 4.68
CA PRO A 3 3.07 15.18 5.22
C PRO A 3 3.85 14.14 4.41
N MET A 4 4.51 13.21 5.13
CA MET A 4 5.19 12.08 4.49
C MET A 4 4.11 11.07 4.13
N THR A 5 4.06 10.69 2.86
CA THR A 5 2.98 9.86 2.32
C THR A 5 3.56 8.65 1.60
N LEU A 6 2.82 7.55 1.71
CA LEU A 6 3.15 6.27 1.07
C LEU A 6 2.07 5.93 0.04
N GLN A 7 2.45 5.18 -0.99
CA GLN A 7 1.53 4.73 -2.03
C GLN A 7 1.33 3.22 -1.95
N HIS A 8 0.09 2.75 -1.97
CA HIS A 8 -0.26 1.34 -2.09
C HIS A 8 -1.12 1.10 -3.33
N ILE A 9 -0.83 0.05 -4.10
CA ILE A 9 -1.64 -0.36 -5.25
C ILE A 9 -2.74 -1.30 -4.75
N ALA A 10 -3.99 -0.94 -5.00
CA ALA A 10 -5.16 -1.72 -4.62
C ALA A 10 -5.99 -2.11 -5.84
N LEU A 11 -6.65 -3.27 -5.80
CA LEU A 11 -7.82 -3.50 -6.63
C LEU A 11 -8.94 -2.56 -6.20
N GLU A 12 -9.66 -2.00 -7.17
CA GLU A 12 -10.81 -1.13 -6.87
C GLU A 12 -11.87 -1.85 -6.02
N SER A 13 -12.09 -3.15 -6.30
CA SER A 13 -13.01 -4.02 -5.58
C SER A 13 -12.63 -4.18 -4.10
N ASP A 14 -11.36 -4.43 -3.80
CA ASP A 14 -10.84 -4.54 -2.43
C ASP A 14 -10.98 -3.22 -1.66
N TRP A 15 -10.68 -2.09 -2.31
CA TRP A 15 -10.85 -0.78 -1.70
C TRP A 15 -12.31 -0.45 -1.39
N GLN A 16 -13.23 -0.76 -2.30
CA GLN A 16 -14.67 -0.59 -2.06
C GLN A 16 -15.17 -1.44 -0.89
N ALA A 17 -14.71 -2.69 -0.78
CA ALA A 17 -15.05 -3.56 0.34
C ALA A 17 -14.52 -3.00 1.66
N ALA A 18 -13.28 -2.52 1.69
CA ALA A 18 -12.67 -1.92 2.88
C ALA A 18 -13.40 -0.66 3.34
N GLN A 19 -13.87 0.19 2.42
CA GLN A 19 -14.66 1.38 2.78
C GLN A 19 -15.96 1.02 3.52
N ALA A 20 -16.56 -0.14 3.25
CA ALA A 20 -17.76 -0.58 3.95
C ALA A 20 -17.47 -1.10 5.37
N THR A 21 -16.27 -1.63 5.63
CA THR A 21 -15.87 -2.22 6.92
C THR A 21 -15.01 -1.28 7.77
N GLY A 22 -14.41 -0.26 7.17
CA GLY A 22 -13.42 0.63 7.78
C GLY A 22 -11.99 0.07 7.85
N SER A 23 -11.75 -1.14 7.33
CA SER A 23 -10.47 -1.86 7.45
C SER A 23 -10.08 -2.51 6.12
N TYR A 24 -8.85 -2.25 5.67
CA TYR A 24 -8.29 -2.78 4.42
C TYR A 24 -7.22 -3.85 4.72
N PRO A 25 -7.47 -5.14 4.37
CA PRO A 25 -6.64 -6.27 4.80
C PRO A 25 -5.57 -6.72 3.78
N VAL A 26 -5.46 -6.07 2.62
CA VAL A 26 -4.63 -6.56 1.51
C VAL A 26 -3.20 -6.03 1.66
N SER A 27 -2.21 -6.91 1.47
CA SER A 27 -0.79 -6.58 1.55
C SER A 27 -0.20 -6.23 0.18
N THR A 28 -0.56 -7.01 -0.83
CA THR A 28 -0.22 -6.86 -2.25
C THR A 28 -1.16 -7.77 -3.06
N ILE A 29 -1.08 -7.77 -4.39
CA ILE A 29 -1.92 -8.59 -5.25
C ILE A 29 -1.96 -10.06 -4.79
N GLY A 30 -3.16 -10.56 -4.50
CA GLY A 30 -3.41 -11.94 -4.09
C GLY A 30 -2.93 -12.32 -2.69
N ARG A 31 -2.50 -11.36 -1.85
CA ARG A 31 -2.00 -11.60 -0.49
C ARG A 31 -2.59 -10.65 0.54
N THR A 32 -2.99 -11.17 1.69
CA THR A 32 -3.46 -10.36 2.83
C THR A 32 -2.32 -10.00 3.78
N ILE A 33 -2.49 -8.96 4.58
CA ILE A 33 -1.56 -8.57 5.66
C ILE A 33 -1.41 -9.70 6.67
N ALA A 34 -2.49 -10.44 6.97
CA ALA A 34 -2.41 -11.62 7.82
C ALA A 34 -1.51 -12.76 7.26
N GLN A 35 -1.28 -12.79 5.94
CA GLN A 35 -0.43 -13.82 5.30
C GLN A 35 1.04 -13.39 5.22
N GLU A 36 1.30 -12.11 4.89
CA GLU A 36 2.66 -11.59 4.71
C GLU A 36 3.25 -10.98 6.01
N GLY A 37 2.39 -10.47 6.90
CA GLY A 37 2.74 -9.83 8.17
C GLY A 37 2.82 -8.30 8.10
N PHE A 38 2.78 -7.70 6.91
CA PHE A 38 2.81 -6.26 6.67
C PHE A 38 2.14 -5.91 5.33
N MET A 39 1.84 -4.63 5.12
CA MET A 39 1.42 -4.09 3.82
C MET A 39 2.62 -3.57 3.04
N HIS A 40 2.69 -3.90 1.74
CA HIS A 40 3.68 -3.32 0.84
C HIS A 40 3.25 -1.94 0.36
N CYS A 41 4.14 -0.96 0.49
CA CYS A 41 3.96 0.38 -0.05
C CYS A 41 5.15 0.79 -0.93
N SER A 42 4.97 1.87 -1.68
CA SER A 42 6.00 2.59 -2.42
C SER A 42 6.23 3.95 -1.76
N GLY A 43 7.49 4.34 -1.59
CA GLY A 43 7.89 5.61 -1.00
C GLY A 43 8.09 6.73 -2.04
N SER A 44 8.03 6.40 -3.34
CA SER A 44 8.12 7.38 -4.42
C SER A 44 7.25 7.00 -5.62
N PRO A 45 6.93 7.96 -6.51
CA PRO A 45 6.25 7.67 -7.77
C PRO A 45 6.99 6.65 -8.65
N GLU A 46 8.32 6.71 -8.71
CA GLU A 46 9.13 5.79 -9.52
C GLU A 46 9.04 4.34 -8.99
N GLN A 47 8.99 4.18 -7.66
CA GLN A 47 8.76 2.88 -7.04
C GLN A 47 7.36 2.35 -7.38
N LEU A 48 6.34 3.21 -7.28
CA LEU A 48 4.96 2.85 -7.60
C LEU A 48 4.83 2.36 -9.05
N ASP A 49 5.37 3.12 -10.00
CA ASP A 49 5.36 2.77 -11.42
C ASP A 49 6.12 1.47 -11.69
N GLY A 50 7.27 1.27 -11.03
CA GLY A 50 8.05 0.04 -11.12
C GLY A 50 7.31 -1.18 -10.59
N VAL A 51 6.61 -1.07 -9.46
CA VAL A 51 5.79 -2.14 -8.87
C VAL A 51 4.58 -2.43 -9.76
N LEU A 52 3.87 -1.40 -10.23
CA LEU A 52 2.73 -1.49 -11.14
C LEU A 52 3.11 -2.28 -12.40
N ALA A 53 4.21 -1.90 -13.06
CA ALA A 53 4.66 -2.56 -14.29
C ALA A 53 5.15 -4.00 -14.08
N ARG A 54 5.73 -4.34 -12.92
CA ARG A 54 6.31 -5.67 -12.66
C ARG A 54 5.32 -6.70 -12.15
N PHE A 55 4.40 -6.29 -11.27
CA PHE A 55 3.55 -7.22 -10.52
C PHE A 55 2.07 -7.15 -10.90
N TYR A 56 1.64 -6.05 -11.53
CA TYR A 56 0.23 -5.79 -11.83
C TYR A 56 -0.08 -5.74 -13.33
N ALA A 57 0.91 -5.99 -14.21
CA ALA A 57 0.75 -5.88 -15.66
C ALA A 57 -0.35 -6.78 -16.25
N ASP A 58 -0.60 -7.95 -15.64
CA ASP A 58 -1.62 -8.91 -16.11
C ASP A 58 -2.96 -8.78 -15.35
N VAL A 59 -3.11 -7.76 -14.50
CA VAL A 59 -4.35 -7.52 -13.75
C VAL A 59 -5.37 -6.81 -14.65
N ALA A 60 -6.49 -7.48 -14.91
CA ALA A 60 -7.57 -6.95 -15.74
C ALA A 60 -8.58 -6.06 -14.97
N GLU A 61 -8.59 -6.15 -13.64
CA GLU A 61 -9.44 -5.33 -12.79
C GLU A 61 -8.89 -3.89 -12.68
N PRO A 62 -9.76 -2.88 -12.49
CA PRO A 62 -9.31 -1.51 -12.25
C PRO A 62 -8.41 -1.40 -11.01
N LEU A 63 -7.29 -0.68 -11.18
CA LEU A 63 -6.30 -0.45 -10.13
C LEU A 63 -6.37 0.97 -9.59
N LEU A 64 -6.14 1.11 -8.30
CA LEU A 64 -6.07 2.38 -7.58
C LEU A 64 -4.71 2.54 -6.92
N ALA A 65 -4.23 3.78 -6.86
CA ALA A 65 -3.20 4.21 -5.94
C ALA A 65 -3.87 4.83 -4.71
N LEU A 66 -3.66 4.20 -3.55
CA LEU A 66 -4.03 4.74 -2.26
C LEU A 66 -2.86 5.56 -1.71
N THR A 67 -3.09 6.83 -1.42
CA THR A 67 -2.12 7.69 -0.74
C THR A 67 -2.39 7.65 0.75
N ILE A 68 -1.42 7.16 1.51
CA ILE A 68 -1.52 6.90 2.95
C ILE A 68 -0.71 7.95 3.70
N ASP A 69 -1.33 8.57 4.71
CA ASP A 69 -0.66 9.53 5.59
C ASP A 69 0.10 8.79 6.71
N GLU A 70 1.43 8.93 6.76
CA GLU A 70 2.26 8.28 7.77
C GLU A 70 1.96 8.77 9.20
N ARG A 71 1.49 10.01 9.37
CA ARG A 71 1.10 10.48 10.70
C ARG A 71 -0.15 9.78 11.19
N ALA A 72 -1.10 9.53 10.30
CA ALA A 72 -2.29 8.76 10.64
C ALA A 72 -1.87 7.32 11.01
N LEU A 73 -0.96 6.70 10.27
CA LEU A 73 -0.42 5.38 10.64
C LEU A 73 0.12 5.34 12.07
N ASP A 74 0.94 6.32 12.45
CA ASP A 74 1.51 6.45 13.80
C ASP A 74 0.42 6.62 14.88
N GLU A 75 -0.61 7.44 14.62
CA GLU A 75 -1.76 7.60 15.52
C GLU A 75 -2.54 6.29 15.76
N TYR A 76 -2.57 5.41 14.77
CA TYR A 76 -3.16 4.06 14.87
C TYR A 76 -2.17 3.00 15.38
N GLY A 77 -0.93 3.37 15.70
CA GLY A 77 0.10 2.47 16.21
C GLY A 77 0.68 1.52 15.15
N LEU A 78 0.59 1.89 13.88
CA LEU A 78 1.19 1.15 12.77
C LEU A 78 2.62 1.63 12.51
N ASP A 79 3.52 0.68 12.29
CA ASP A 79 4.96 0.93 12.21
C ASP A 79 5.44 0.85 10.75
N VAL A 80 6.04 1.94 10.26
CA VAL A 80 6.59 2.02 8.90
C VAL A 80 8.07 1.68 8.94
N ARG A 81 8.47 0.64 8.20
CA ARG A 81 9.88 0.23 8.07
C ARG A 81 10.31 0.23 6.62
N TYR A 82 11.47 0.81 6.36
CA TYR A 82 12.08 0.79 5.03
C TYR A 82 13.01 -0.42 4.92
N GLU A 83 12.59 -1.42 4.14
CA GLU A 83 13.26 -2.71 4.04
C GLU A 83 13.41 -3.13 2.57
N PRO A 84 14.41 -3.95 2.22
CA PRO A 84 14.52 -4.49 0.87
C PRO A 84 13.31 -5.35 0.51
N ALA A 85 12.79 -5.21 -0.72
CA ALA A 85 11.69 -6.05 -1.21
C ALA A 85 12.09 -7.54 -1.34
N VAL A 86 13.40 -7.80 -1.52
CA VAL A 86 14.00 -9.13 -1.56
C VAL A 86 15.30 -9.14 -0.74
N ALA A 87 15.62 -10.28 -0.13
CA ALA A 87 16.86 -10.42 0.64
C ALA A 87 18.09 -10.11 -0.22
N GLY A 88 18.89 -9.12 0.21
CA GLY A 88 20.08 -8.67 -0.50
C GLY A 88 19.84 -7.61 -1.57
N GLY A 89 18.61 -7.06 -1.69
CA GLY A 89 18.33 -5.88 -2.51
C GLY A 89 18.83 -4.59 -1.84
N ASP A 90 19.27 -3.63 -2.66
CA ASP A 90 19.75 -2.32 -2.19
C ASP A 90 18.63 -1.28 -2.07
N GLU A 91 17.54 -1.46 -2.83
CA GLU A 91 16.40 -0.56 -2.83
C GLU A 91 15.46 -0.87 -1.66
N LEU A 92 15.14 0.14 -0.86
CA LEU A 92 14.24 0.02 0.29
C LEU A 92 12.83 0.44 -0.08
N PHE A 93 11.86 -0.37 0.32
CA PHE A 93 10.44 -0.11 0.19
C PHE A 93 9.83 0.07 1.59
N PRO A 94 8.88 0.99 1.76
CA PRO A 94 8.13 1.10 3.00
C PRO A 94 7.19 -0.10 3.17
N HIS A 95 7.31 -0.77 4.30
CA HIS A 95 6.41 -1.81 4.77
C HIS A 95 5.69 -1.34 6.02
N VAL A 96 4.35 -1.46 6.03
CA VAL A 96 3.52 -1.05 7.16
C VAL A 96 3.14 -2.27 7.99
N TYR A 97 3.59 -2.31 9.24
CA TYR A 97 3.35 -3.37 10.20
C TYR A 97 2.28 -2.96 11.22
N GLY A 98 1.68 -3.94 11.90
CA GLY A 98 0.80 -3.71 13.05
C GLY A 98 -0.67 -4.09 12.82
N GLY A 99 -1.05 -4.44 11.59
CA GLY A 99 -2.38 -4.95 11.27
C GLY A 99 -2.92 -4.41 9.96
N ASP A 100 -4.21 -4.65 9.73
CA ASP A 100 -4.95 -4.11 8.59
C ASP A 100 -4.94 -2.58 8.59
N LEU A 101 -4.94 -1.97 7.41
CA LEU A 101 -4.93 -0.52 7.25
C LEU A 101 -6.32 0.07 7.58
N PRO A 102 -6.45 0.96 8.57
CA PRO A 102 -7.67 1.72 8.77
C PRO A 102 -7.91 2.63 7.56
N VAL A 103 -9.12 2.60 7.00
CA VAL A 103 -9.49 3.42 5.82
C VAL A 103 -9.25 4.92 6.04
N GLY A 104 -9.36 5.39 7.29
CA GLY A 104 -9.09 6.78 7.66
C GLY A 104 -7.64 7.22 7.51
N CYS A 105 -6.69 6.30 7.31
CA CYS A 105 -5.28 6.64 7.01
C CYS A 105 -5.07 7.00 5.53
N VAL A 106 -6.04 6.74 4.66
CA VAL A 106 -5.95 7.07 3.23
C VAL A 106 -6.43 8.51 2.99
N SER A 107 -5.53 9.37 2.55
CA SER A 107 -5.78 10.80 2.29
C SER A 107 -6.19 11.09 0.85
N GLN A 108 -5.82 10.24 -0.10
CA GLN A 108 -6.19 10.38 -1.51
C GLN A 108 -6.32 9.00 -2.18
N VAL A 109 -7.20 8.92 -3.19
CA VAL A 109 -7.37 7.75 -4.05
C VAL A 109 -7.30 8.21 -5.50
N GLY A 110 -6.42 7.60 -6.29
CA GLY A 110 -6.27 7.90 -7.71
C GLY A 110 -6.35 6.64 -8.58
N ALA A 111 -6.99 6.72 -9.75
CA ALA A 111 -6.98 5.62 -10.70
C ALA A 111 -5.59 5.44 -11.33
N LEU A 112 -5.12 4.20 -11.41
CA LEU A 112 -3.89 3.84 -12.12
C LEU A 112 -4.20 3.40 -13.55
N ARG A 113 -3.25 3.64 -14.44
CA ARG A 113 -3.27 3.16 -15.82
C ARG A 113 -1.90 2.56 -16.12
N LEU A 114 -1.92 1.35 -16.68
CA LEU A 114 -0.75 0.68 -17.24
C LEU A 114 -0.36 1.30 -18.58
#